data_AF-A0A1E3YSR1-F1
#
_entry.id   AF-A0A1E3YSR1-F1
#
_cell.length_a   1.000
_cell.length_b   1.000
_cell.length_c   1.000
_cell.angle_alpha   90.00
_cell.angle_beta   90.00
_cell.angle_gamma   90.00
#
_symmetry.space_group_name_H-M   'P 1'
#
loop_
_entity.id
_entity.type
_entity.pdbx_description
1 polymer ?
#
loop_
_entity_poly.entity_id
_entity_poly.type
_entity_poly.pdbx_seq_one_letter_code
_entity_poly.pdbx_strand_id
1 'polypeptide(L)'
;MLDRDGKPVPEAVVVVYPGGTGGTSPSLLQANPTIEQEKMRFVPAVTVVEPGATVRFTNQDRWDHHVRGAAAGLAAAAGTANSGFELRLAGKADGKPANSFEVKLDTPGVVLLSCHLHGSMRGHVFVTDSGWTLKTDADGIARFAGVPDGAAQVRVWHAEQLIDLPRKALNVVPGPVLDTVQLSVVPRVRRAPPAAPPTAPGGPMGGYSQGPAGHLQQVAHRH
;
A
#
# COMPACT_ATOMS: atom_id res chain seq x y z
N MET A 1 -4.41 -10.93 -14.47
CA MET A 1 -4.94 -11.50 -13.22
C MET A 1 -6.43 -11.31 -13.22
N LEU A 2 -7.17 -12.41 -13.04
CA LEU A 2 -8.61 -12.41 -13.07
C LEU A 2 -9.16 -12.97 -11.75
N ASP A 3 -10.31 -12.48 -11.30
CA ASP A 3 -11.04 -13.01 -10.15
C ASP A 3 -11.82 -14.25 -10.55
N ARG A 4 -12.51 -14.89 -9.61
CA ARG A 4 -13.29 -16.12 -9.89
C ARG A 4 -14.35 -15.93 -11.00
N ASP A 5 -14.86 -14.72 -11.19
CA ASP A 5 -15.89 -14.39 -12.16
C ASP A 5 -15.30 -13.89 -13.49
N GLY A 6 -13.97 -13.92 -13.65
CA GLY A 6 -13.26 -13.50 -14.86
C GLY A 6 -13.04 -11.99 -14.97
N LYS A 7 -13.21 -11.22 -13.88
CA LYS A 7 -12.97 -9.77 -13.88
C LYS A 7 -11.52 -9.44 -13.52
N PRO A 8 -10.96 -8.33 -14.02
CA PRO A 8 -9.63 -7.86 -13.63
C PRO A 8 -9.44 -7.71 -12.12
N VAL A 9 -8.28 -8.17 -11.62
CA VAL A 9 -7.89 -8.01 -10.21
C VAL A 9 -6.71 -7.07 -10.10
N PRO A 10 -6.91 -5.83 -9.60
CA PRO A 10 -5.80 -4.94 -9.27
C PRO A 10 -5.12 -5.33 -7.96
N GLU A 11 -3.92 -4.80 -7.73
CA GLU A 11 -3.16 -4.93 -6.47
C GLU A 11 -2.79 -6.38 -6.09
N ALA A 12 -3.00 -7.36 -6.97
CA ALA A 12 -2.37 -8.67 -6.85
C ALA A 12 -0.86 -8.52 -7.05
N VAL A 13 -0.08 -9.09 -6.13
CA VAL A 13 1.38 -9.12 -6.20
C VAL A 13 1.81 -10.33 -7.02
N VAL A 14 2.55 -10.07 -8.10
CA VAL A 14 3.13 -11.08 -8.98
C VAL A 14 4.63 -11.08 -8.74
N VAL A 15 5.18 -12.25 -8.43
CA VAL A 15 6.60 -12.46 -8.17
C VAL A 15 7.11 -13.47 -9.20
N VAL A 16 8.15 -13.10 -9.94
CA VAL A 16 8.83 -14.00 -10.89
C VAL A 16 10.15 -14.47 -10.27
N TYR A 17 10.49 -15.74 -10.50
CA TYR A 17 11.75 -16.35 -10.11
C TYR A 17 12.43 -16.87 -11.37
N PRO A 18 13.28 -16.06 -12.03
CA PRO A 18 14.04 -16.52 -13.19
C PRO A 18 15.05 -17.60 -12.75
N GLY A 19 15.16 -18.68 -13.54
CA GLY A 19 16.22 -19.68 -13.38
C GLY A 19 17.51 -19.32 -14.12
N GLY A 20 17.43 -18.42 -15.10
CA GLY A 20 18.58 -17.87 -15.82
C GLY A 20 19.31 -16.77 -15.03
N THR A 21 20.57 -16.54 -15.39
CA THR A 21 21.37 -15.42 -14.87
C THR A 21 21.27 -14.20 -15.78
N GLY A 22 21.41 -13.00 -15.22
CA GLY A 22 21.29 -11.73 -15.95
C GLY A 22 19.94 -11.05 -15.76
N GLY A 23 19.60 -10.13 -16.67
CA GLY A 23 18.39 -9.30 -16.58
C GLY A 23 18.52 -8.15 -15.58
N THR A 24 17.53 -7.26 -15.58
CA THR A 24 17.46 -6.12 -14.66
C THR A 24 16.10 -6.09 -14.01
N SER A 25 16.05 -6.45 -12.72
CA SER A 25 14.79 -6.43 -11.98
C SER A 25 14.19 -5.02 -11.96
N PRO A 26 12.86 -4.88 -11.93
CA PRO A 26 12.23 -3.57 -11.85
C PRO A 26 12.72 -2.79 -10.62
N SER A 27 13.32 -1.61 -10.83
CA SER A 27 13.73 -0.67 -9.75
C SER A 27 12.55 0.04 -9.07
N LEU A 28 11.33 -0.52 -9.18
CA LEU A 28 10.10 0.18 -8.80
C LEU A 28 9.78 0.07 -7.30
N LEU A 29 10.50 -0.78 -6.56
CA LEU A 29 10.30 -0.92 -5.12
C LEU A 29 11.08 0.16 -4.36
N GLN A 30 10.34 1.01 -3.65
CA GLN A 30 10.92 2.07 -2.83
C GLN A 30 11.58 1.48 -1.59
N ALA A 31 12.77 1.97 -1.24
CA ALA A 31 13.45 1.57 -0.01
C ALA A 31 12.72 2.07 1.25
N ASN A 32 12.06 3.23 1.16
CA ASN A 32 11.39 3.86 2.31
C ASN A 32 9.96 4.33 1.98
N PRO A 33 9.03 3.42 1.67
CA PRO A 33 7.66 3.81 1.34
C PRO A 33 6.92 4.34 2.57
N THR A 34 5.98 5.26 2.33
CA THR A 34 5.05 5.73 3.37
C THR A 34 3.70 5.02 3.25
N ILE A 35 3.15 4.57 4.38
CA ILE A 35 1.77 4.10 4.53
C ILE A 35 1.02 5.06 5.46
N GLU A 36 -0.03 5.67 4.96
CA GLU A 36 -0.85 6.64 5.69
C GLU A 36 -2.07 5.99 6.31
N GLN A 37 -2.43 6.42 7.51
CA GLN A 37 -3.71 6.17 8.13
C GLN A 37 -4.61 7.36 7.83
N GLU A 38 -5.48 7.22 6.84
CA GLU A 38 -6.35 8.28 6.35
C GLU A 38 -7.75 7.72 6.09
N LYS A 39 -8.78 8.45 6.53
CA LYS A 39 -10.19 8.06 6.41
C LYS A 39 -10.44 6.65 6.97
N MET A 40 -9.81 6.31 8.10
CA MET A 40 -9.86 4.99 8.72
C MET A 40 -9.43 3.86 7.76
N ARG A 41 -8.34 4.07 7.02
CA ARG A 41 -7.72 3.07 6.12
C ARG A 41 -6.21 3.17 6.16
N PHE A 42 -5.53 2.08 5.83
CA PHE A 42 -4.13 2.12 5.43
C PHE A 42 -4.04 2.43 3.94
N VAL A 43 -3.25 3.44 3.56
CA VAL A 43 -3.09 3.94 2.19
C VAL A 43 -1.60 4.02 1.85
N PRO A 44 -1.10 3.26 0.86
CA PRO A 44 -1.82 2.25 0.09
C PRO A 44 -2.20 1.02 0.94
N ALA A 45 -3.22 0.28 0.50
CA ALA A 45 -3.67 -0.92 1.20
C ALA A 45 -2.71 -2.11 1.05
N VAL A 46 -1.93 -2.13 -0.04
CA VAL A 46 -0.87 -3.11 -0.28
C VAL A 46 0.40 -2.36 -0.67
N THR A 47 1.45 -2.54 0.13
CA THR A 47 2.79 -2.03 -0.15
C THR A 47 3.72 -3.20 -0.42
N VAL A 48 4.54 -3.13 -1.46
CA VAL A 48 5.56 -4.14 -1.75
C VAL A 48 6.93 -3.53 -1.46
N VAL A 49 7.79 -4.28 -0.77
CA VAL A 49 9.15 -3.84 -0.42
C VAL A 49 10.14 -4.98 -0.54
N GLU A 50 11.41 -4.63 -0.72
CA GLU A 50 12.53 -5.56 -0.54
C GLU A 50 12.86 -5.74 0.95
N PRO A 51 13.50 -6.86 1.32
CA PRO A 51 14.12 -7.02 2.63
C PRO A 51 15.09 -5.86 2.94
N GLY A 52 15.03 -5.35 4.15
CA GLY A 52 15.83 -4.20 4.61
C GLY A 52 15.16 -2.85 4.43
N ALA A 53 14.01 -2.78 3.74
CA ALA A 53 13.24 -1.55 3.60
C ALA A 53 12.73 -1.02 4.94
N THR A 54 12.66 0.31 5.07
CA THR A 54 12.10 0.98 6.25
C THR A 54 10.77 1.63 5.88
N VAL A 55 9.66 1.04 6.35
CA VAL A 55 8.32 1.53 6.06
C VAL A 55 7.94 2.61 7.07
N ARG A 56 7.58 3.80 6.58
CA ARG A 56 7.12 4.91 7.41
C ARG A 56 5.60 4.92 7.50
N PHE A 57 5.06 4.84 8.70
CA PHE A 57 3.63 4.99 8.96
C PHE A 57 3.31 6.41 9.39
N THR A 58 2.19 6.96 8.92
CA THR A 58 1.69 8.26 9.38
C THR A 58 0.22 8.22 9.76
N ASN A 59 -0.21 9.06 10.69
CA ASN A 59 -1.63 9.26 10.96
C ASN A 59 -2.10 10.63 10.42
N GLN A 60 -2.92 10.61 9.38
CA GLN A 60 -3.51 11.79 8.76
C GLN A 60 -4.92 12.11 9.30
N ASP A 61 -5.55 11.17 10.00
CA ASP A 61 -6.83 11.38 10.66
C ASP A 61 -6.66 12.21 11.94
N ARG A 62 -7.70 12.97 12.31
CA ARG A 62 -7.69 13.79 13.54
C ARG A 62 -7.84 12.98 14.84
N TRP A 63 -8.07 11.68 14.74
CA TRP A 63 -8.21 10.77 15.89
C TRP A 63 -7.09 9.74 15.88
N ASP A 64 -6.86 9.15 17.04
CA ASP A 64 -5.80 8.19 17.22
C ASP A 64 -6.05 6.90 16.44
N HIS A 65 -4.96 6.33 15.99
CA HIS A 65 -4.94 4.99 15.42
C HIS A 65 -3.81 4.17 16.01
N HIS A 66 -3.91 2.87 15.82
CA HIS A 66 -2.78 1.96 16.02
C HIS A 66 -2.32 1.41 14.69
N VAL A 67 -1.03 1.12 14.59
CA VAL A 67 -0.46 0.28 13.55
C VAL A 67 0.03 -0.98 14.23
N ARG A 68 -0.65 -2.10 13.94
CA ARG A 68 -0.22 -3.42 14.36
C ARG A 68 0.20 -4.23 13.16
N GLY A 69 1.45 -4.64 13.13
CA GLY A 69 1.97 -5.58 12.15
C GLY A 69 2.11 -6.97 12.78
N ALA A 70 1.60 -7.98 12.09
CA ALA A 70 1.86 -9.37 12.41
C ALA A 70 2.10 -10.14 11.12
N ALA A 71 2.92 -11.19 11.17
CA ALA A 71 3.05 -12.09 10.03
C ALA A 71 1.69 -12.69 9.66
N ALA A 72 1.51 -12.99 8.38
CA ALA A 72 0.29 -13.58 7.82
C ALA A 72 0.60 -14.85 7.00
N GLY A 73 -0.45 -15.58 6.64
CA GLY A 73 -0.35 -16.77 5.78
C GLY A 73 0.40 -17.93 6.45
N LEU A 74 1.06 -18.75 5.63
CA LEU A 74 1.76 -19.95 6.09
C LEU A 74 2.86 -19.66 7.12
N ALA A 75 3.54 -18.51 7.00
CA ALA A 75 4.56 -18.10 7.98
C ALA A 75 3.95 -17.85 9.38
N ALA A 76 2.75 -17.30 9.45
CA ALA A 76 2.02 -17.15 10.71
C ALA A 76 1.52 -18.51 11.24
N ALA A 77 0.96 -19.35 10.36
CA ALA A 77 0.44 -20.66 10.73
C ALA A 77 1.54 -21.61 11.26
N ALA A 78 2.77 -21.47 10.78
CA ALA A 78 3.91 -22.27 11.22
C ALA A 78 4.54 -21.78 12.54
N GLY A 79 4.12 -20.63 13.10
CA GLY A 79 4.71 -20.05 14.32
C GLY A 79 6.18 -19.64 14.18
N THR A 80 6.70 -19.56 12.95
CA THR A 80 8.11 -19.28 12.65
C THR A 80 8.40 -17.78 12.51
N ALA A 81 7.38 -16.95 12.55
CA ALA A 81 7.51 -15.51 12.42
C ALA A 81 7.52 -14.81 13.78
N ASN A 82 8.72 -14.50 14.29
CA ASN A 82 8.92 -13.69 15.49
C ASN A 82 9.32 -12.26 15.11
N SER A 83 8.33 -11.39 14.87
CA SER A 83 8.48 -9.92 14.91
C SER A 83 7.15 -9.23 14.56
N GLY A 84 6.20 -9.30 15.49
CA GLY A 84 5.08 -8.36 15.46
C GLY A 84 5.54 -6.96 15.92
N PHE A 85 4.76 -5.93 15.59
CA PHE A 85 4.91 -4.60 16.16
C PHE A 85 3.54 -3.99 16.42
N GLU A 86 3.43 -3.15 17.43
CA GLU A 86 2.20 -2.41 17.74
C GLU A 86 2.55 -1.03 18.27
N LEU A 87 2.02 0.02 17.64
CA LEU A 87 2.25 1.39 18.04
C LEU A 87 0.98 2.23 17.92
N ARG A 88 0.79 3.17 18.86
CA ARG A 88 -0.23 4.21 18.78
C ARG A 88 0.36 5.43 18.05
N LEU A 89 -0.36 5.92 17.04
CA LEU A 89 -0.10 7.21 16.41
C LEU A 89 -1.23 8.17 16.77
N ALA A 90 -0.88 9.25 17.48
CA ALA A 90 -1.85 10.27 17.86
C ALA A 90 -2.44 10.96 16.64
N GLY A 91 -3.71 11.38 16.74
CA GLY A 91 -4.42 12.11 15.69
C GLY A 91 -3.66 13.36 15.25
N LYS A 92 -3.75 13.67 13.96
CA LYS A 92 -3.13 14.87 13.38
C LYS A 92 -3.83 16.12 13.89
N ALA A 93 -3.04 17.03 14.45
CA ALA A 93 -3.51 18.37 14.83
C ALA A 93 -3.42 19.33 13.65
N ASP A 94 -4.38 20.27 13.57
CA ASP A 94 -4.40 21.29 12.53
C ASP A 94 -3.11 22.11 12.52
N GLY A 95 -2.57 22.34 11.32
CA GLY A 95 -1.32 23.08 11.12
C GLY A 95 -0.05 22.34 11.59
N LYS A 96 -0.14 21.11 12.09
CA LYS A 96 1.02 20.31 12.50
C LYS A 96 1.30 19.15 11.53
N PRO A 97 2.56 18.70 11.42
CA PRO A 97 2.89 17.45 10.73
C PRO A 97 2.13 16.27 11.33
N ALA A 98 1.83 15.27 10.51
CA ALA A 98 1.29 14.00 10.98
C ALA A 98 2.30 13.30 11.91
N ASN A 99 1.81 12.65 12.96
CA ASN A 99 2.63 11.75 13.74
C ASN A 99 3.08 10.58 12.86
N SER A 100 4.32 10.14 13.05
CA SER A 100 4.90 9.06 12.26
C SER A 100 5.73 8.10 13.08
N PHE A 101 5.87 6.88 12.57
CA PHE A 101 6.79 5.87 13.08
C PHE A 101 7.35 5.05 11.94
N GLU A 102 8.56 4.50 12.11
CA GLU A 102 9.27 3.74 11.09
C GLU A 102 9.54 2.32 11.54
N VAL A 103 9.31 1.35 10.66
CA VAL A 103 9.57 -0.07 10.91
C VAL A 103 10.46 -0.62 9.81
N LYS A 104 11.60 -1.20 10.19
CA LYS A 104 12.47 -1.95 9.28
C LYS A 104 11.94 -3.38 9.10
N LEU A 105 11.86 -3.83 7.85
CA LEU A 105 11.34 -5.15 7.50
C LEU A 105 12.42 -5.97 6.78
N ASP A 106 13.03 -6.92 7.48
CA ASP A 106 14.18 -7.69 7.00
C ASP A 106 13.82 -9.10 6.48
N THR A 107 12.62 -9.61 6.80
CA THR A 107 12.25 -10.99 6.50
C THR A 107 11.21 -11.04 5.39
N PRO A 108 11.47 -11.75 4.27
CA PRO A 108 10.47 -12.00 3.25
C PRO A 108 9.20 -12.64 3.80
N GLY A 109 8.05 -12.21 3.29
CA GLY A 109 6.75 -12.66 3.76
C GLY A 109 5.72 -11.53 3.78
N VAL A 110 4.51 -11.85 4.24
CA VAL A 110 3.41 -10.90 4.32
C VAL A 110 3.23 -10.45 5.75
N VAL A 111 3.23 -9.12 5.96
CA VAL A 111 2.86 -8.47 7.22
C VAL A 111 1.43 -7.96 7.08
N LEU A 112 0.50 -8.54 7.83
CA LEU A 112 -0.86 -8.01 7.98
C LEU A 112 -0.83 -6.80 8.90
N LEU A 113 -1.36 -5.69 8.41
CA LEU A 113 -1.58 -4.46 9.16
C LEU A 113 -3.02 -4.40 9.68
N SER A 114 -3.18 -4.09 10.96
CA SER A 114 -4.47 -3.81 11.57
C SER A 114 -4.43 -2.61 12.52
N CYS A 115 -5.58 -2.01 12.78
CA CYS A 115 -5.75 -1.05 13.87
C CYS A 115 -6.43 -1.74 15.06
N HIS A 116 -5.96 -1.46 16.28
CA HIS A 116 -6.61 -1.94 17.51
C HIS A 116 -7.98 -1.29 17.72
N LEU A 117 -8.09 0.02 17.45
CA LEU A 117 -9.31 0.81 17.69
C LEU A 117 -10.37 0.63 16.59
N HIS A 118 -9.94 0.39 15.35
CA HIS A 118 -10.82 0.34 14.18
C HIS A 118 -10.64 -0.99 13.43
N GLY A 119 -11.44 -2.00 13.78
CA GLY A 119 -11.29 -3.37 13.23
C GLY A 119 -11.47 -3.50 11.71
N SER A 120 -12.05 -2.48 11.05
CA SER A 120 -12.16 -2.40 9.58
C SER A 120 -10.86 -2.00 8.90
N MET A 121 -9.92 -1.36 9.61
CA MET A 121 -8.63 -0.96 9.05
C MET A 121 -7.76 -2.19 8.83
N ARG A 122 -7.52 -2.51 7.56
CA ARG A 122 -6.67 -3.62 7.13
C ARG A 122 -5.80 -3.21 5.96
N GLY A 123 -4.50 -3.48 6.07
CA GLY A 123 -3.51 -3.28 5.02
C GLY A 123 -2.51 -4.43 5.02
N HIS A 124 -1.61 -4.45 4.04
CA HIS A 124 -0.57 -5.47 3.95
C HIS A 124 0.73 -4.84 3.49
N VAL A 125 1.83 -5.32 4.06
CA VAL A 125 3.17 -5.14 3.47
C VAL A 125 3.64 -6.50 2.97
N PHE A 126 3.92 -6.59 1.68
CA PHE A 126 4.50 -7.76 1.04
C PHE A 126 6.01 -7.55 0.93
N VAL A 127 6.77 -8.22 1.79
CA VAL A 127 8.24 -8.24 1.72
C VAL A 127 8.63 -9.34 0.73
N THR A 128 9.16 -8.95 -0.42
CA THR A 128 9.46 -9.88 -1.51
C THR A 128 10.69 -10.74 -1.22
N ASP A 129 10.78 -11.90 -1.87
CA ASP A 129 11.94 -12.80 -1.91
C ASP A 129 12.56 -12.87 -3.32
N SER A 130 12.15 -11.96 -4.21
CA SER A 130 12.70 -11.79 -5.56
C SER A 130 12.55 -10.33 -5.99
N GLY A 131 13.58 -9.79 -6.64
CA GLY A 131 13.53 -8.44 -7.23
C GLY A 131 12.54 -8.31 -8.39
N TRP A 132 12.12 -9.43 -8.97
CA TRP A 132 11.13 -9.45 -10.04
C TRP A 132 9.71 -9.46 -9.50
N THR A 133 9.33 -8.38 -8.82
CA THR A 133 8.02 -8.28 -8.18
C THR A 133 7.30 -7.00 -8.57
N LEU A 134 6.04 -7.15 -8.99
CA LEU A 134 5.16 -6.05 -9.35
C LEU A 134 3.75 -6.28 -8.82
N LYS A 135 3.00 -5.18 -8.68
CA LYS A 135 1.56 -5.23 -8.50
C LYS A 135 0.86 -5.11 -9.85
N THR A 136 -0.28 -5.77 -9.95
CA THR A 136 -1.21 -5.58 -11.06
C THR A 136 -1.88 -4.22 -11.01
N ASP A 137 -2.05 -3.63 -12.19
CA ASP A 137 -2.80 -2.39 -12.40
C ASP A 137 -4.32 -2.59 -12.37
N ALA A 138 -5.09 -1.54 -12.69
CA ALA A 138 -6.55 -1.57 -12.74
C ALA A 138 -7.13 -2.61 -13.72
N ASP A 139 -6.36 -2.96 -14.77
CA ASP A 139 -6.71 -3.97 -15.76
C ASP A 139 -6.25 -5.38 -15.34
N GLY A 140 -5.70 -5.52 -14.14
CA GLY A 140 -5.20 -6.77 -13.60
C GLY A 140 -3.89 -7.21 -14.24
N ILE A 141 -3.12 -6.29 -14.83
CA ILE A 141 -1.92 -6.60 -15.60
C ILE A 141 -0.65 -6.19 -14.83
N ALA A 142 0.31 -7.10 -14.72
CA ALA A 142 1.67 -6.83 -14.26
C ALA A 142 2.63 -7.07 -15.43
N ARG A 143 3.45 -6.06 -15.78
CA ARG A 143 4.32 -6.11 -16.97
C ARG A 143 5.79 -6.15 -16.53
N PHE A 144 6.45 -7.26 -16.76
CA PHE A 144 7.88 -7.43 -16.47
C PHE A 144 8.70 -7.24 -17.74
N ALA A 145 9.70 -6.37 -17.69
CA ALA A 145 10.64 -6.15 -18.79
C ALA A 145 12.02 -6.65 -18.40
N GLY A 146 12.73 -7.31 -19.31
CA GLY A 146 14.11 -7.76 -19.09
C GLY A 146 14.26 -9.01 -18.22
N VAL A 147 13.20 -9.78 -18.03
CA VAL A 147 13.26 -11.09 -17.36
C VAL A 147 14.21 -11.98 -18.17
N PRO A 148 15.19 -12.65 -17.56
CA PRO A 148 16.06 -13.58 -18.27
C PRO A 148 15.28 -14.68 -18.99
N ASP A 149 15.70 -15.01 -20.21
CA ASP A 149 15.17 -16.14 -20.96
C ASP A 149 15.42 -17.47 -20.23
N GLY A 150 14.52 -18.42 -20.46
CA GLY A 150 14.58 -19.78 -19.93
C GLY A 150 13.54 -20.08 -18.86
N ALA A 151 13.77 -21.16 -18.11
CA ALA A 151 12.85 -21.61 -17.08
C ALA A 151 12.70 -20.57 -15.97
N ALA A 152 11.47 -20.34 -15.53
CA ALA A 152 11.12 -19.46 -14.45
C ALA A 152 9.95 -20.04 -13.64
N GLN A 153 9.70 -19.46 -12.46
CA GLN A 153 8.49 -19.70 -11.70
C GLN A 153 7.75 -18.39 -11.43
N VAL A 154 6.44 -18.45 -11.30
CA VAL A 154 5.59 -17.32 -10.92
C VAL A 154 4.85 -17.65 -9.64
N ARG A 155 4.94 -16.78 -8.64
CA ARG A 155 4.06 -16.77 -7.46
C ARG A 155 3.10 -15.60 -7.60
N VAL A 156 1.83 -15.85 -7.31
CA VAL A 156 0.82 -14.81 -7.20
C VAL A 156 0.30 -14.79 -5.77
N TRP A 157 0.19 -13.60 -5.20
CA TRP A 157 -0.42 -13.37 -3.91
C TRP A 157 -1.45 -12.23 -4.01
N HIS A 158 -2.54 -12.34 -3.27
CA HIS A 158 -3.53 -11.28 -3.16
C HIS A 158 -4.15 -11.27 -1.76
N ALA A 159 -4.38 -10.08 -1.21
CA ALA A 159 -4.82 -9.86 0.18
C ALA A 159 -6.13 -10.58 0.59
N GLU A 160 -7.01 -10.84 -0.38
CA GLU A 160 -8.29 -11.51 -0.12
C GLU A 160 -8.22 -13.04 -0.36
N GLN A 161 -7.08 -13.60 -0.79
CA GLN A 161 -6.92 -15.05 -0.87
C GLN A 161 -6.77 -15.67 0.51
N LEU A 162 -7.48 -16.78 0.73
CA LEU A 162 -7.41 -17.54 1.97
C LEU A 162 -6.23 -18.52 2.00
N ILE A 163 -5.82 -19.00 0.82
CA ILE A 163 -4.78 -20.00 0.64
C ILE A 163 -3.84 -19.50 -0.45
N ASP A 164 -2.54 -19.57 -0.18
CA ASP A 164 -1.52 -19.24 -1.16
C ASP A 164 -1.60 -20.18 -2.36
N LEU A 165 -1.53 -19.60 -3.56
CA LEU A 165 -1.44 -20.40 -4.78
C LEU A 165 -0.05 -21.05 -4.89
N PRO A 166 0.03 -22.29 -5.40
CA PRO A 166 1.32 -22.90 -5.69
C PRO A 166 2.06 -22.07 -6.76
N ARG A 167 3.39 -22.11 -6.72
CA ARG A 167 4.22 -21.52 -7.76
C ARG A 167 3.92 -22.22 -9.09
N LYS A 168 3.71 -21.44 -10.15
CA LYS A 168 3.47 -21.93 -11.50
C LYS A 168 4.77 -21.88 -12.29
N ALA A 169 5.10 -22.94 -13.01
CA ALA A 169 6.22 -22.93 -13.95
C ALA A 169 5.91 -22.04 -15.16
N LEU A 170 6.89 -21.27 -15.61
CA LEU A 170 6.84 -20.42 -16.79
C LEU A 170 8.13 -20.63 -17.60
N ASN A 171 8.06 -20.59 -18.92
CA ASN A 171 9.25 -20.52 -19.76
C ASN A 171 9.29 -19.16 -20.44
N VAL A 172 10.30 -18.35 -20.10
CA VAL A 172 10.54 -17.05 -20.69
C VAL A 172 11.26 -17.27 -22.02
N VAL A 173 10.75 -16.66 -23.08
CA VAL A 173 11.32 -16.75 -24.43
C VAL A 173 11.52 -15.34 -24.99
N PRO A 174 12.38 -15.16 -26.01
CA PRO A 174 12.50 -13.88 -26.70
C PRO A 174 11.13 -13.39 -27.19
N GLY A 175 10.71 -12.22 -26.69
CA GLY A 175 9.45 -11.57 -27.04
C GLY A 175 8.39 -11.60 -25.93
N PRO A 176 7.15 -11.12 -26.21
CA PRO A 176 6.11 -11.07 -25.21
C PRO A 176 5.62 -12.47 -24.81
N VAL A 177 5.71 -12.77 -23.51
CA VAL A 177 5.07 -13.95 -22.91
C VAL A 177 3.83 -13.49 -22.17
N LEU A 178 2.67 -14.06 -22.52
CA LEU A 178 1.40 -13.79 -21.87
C LEU A 178 1.03 -14.98 -21.00
N ASP A 179 0.73 -14.71 -19.72
CA ASP A 179 0.20 -15.71 -18.82
C ASP A 179 -1.00 -15.17 -18.05
N THR A 180 -1.98 -16.05 -17.80
CA THR A 180 -3.19 -15.73 -17.03
C THR A 180 -3.27 -16.63 -15.81
N VAL A 181 -3.56 -16.01 -14.66
CA VAL A 181 -3.91 -16.70 -13.42
C VAL A 181 -5.30 -16.24 -12.99
N GLN A 182 -6.16 -17.21 -12.74
CA GLN A 182 -7.50 -17.05 -12.20
C GLN A 182 -7.43 -17.25 -10.67
N LEU A 183 -7.84 -16.25 -9.91
CA LEU A 183 -7.97 -16.37 -8.46
C LEU A 183 -9.27 -17.08 -8.09
N SER A 184 -9.28 -17.77 -6.96
CA SER A 184 -10.48 -18.40 -6.39
C SER A 184 -11.41 -17.43 -5.65
N VAL A 185 -11.04 -16.15 -5.58
CA VAL A 185 -11.72 -15.11 -4.81
C VAL A 185 -12.30 -14.04 -5.72
N VAL A 186 -13.29 -13.31 -5.21
CA VAL A 186 -13.80 -12.08 -5.81
C VAL A 186 -13.37 -10.94 -4.89
N PRO A 187 -12.26 -10.24 -5.19
CA PRO A 187 -11.77 -9.14 -4.36
C PRO A 187 -12.85 -8.08 -4.15
N ARG A 188 -13.01 -7.63 -2.90
CA ARG A 188 -13.82 -6.43 -2.67
C ARG A 188 -13.14 -5.24 -3.32
N VAL A 189 -13.85 -4.56 -4.20
CA VAL A 189 -13.38 -3.31 -4.81
C VAL A 189 -13.18 -2.28 -3.70
N ARG A 190 -11.91 -2.02 -3.35
CA ARG A 190 -11.55 -0.93 -2.46
C ARG A 190 -11.52 0.34 -3.30
N ARG A 191 -12.53 1.21 -3.15
CA ARG A 191 -12.48 2.53 -3.80
C ARG A 191 -11.19 3.24 -3.37
N ALA A 192 -10.39 3.63 -4.35
CA ALA A 192 -9.23 4.48 -4.11
C ALA A 192 -9.68 5.72 -3.31
N PRO A 193 -8.87 6.22 -2.37
CA PRO A 193 -9.05 7.57 -1.87
C PRO A 193 -9.08 8.53 -3.08
N PRO A 194 -9.95 9.56 -3.07
CA PRO A 194 -9.88 10.59 -4.12
C PRO A 194 -8.47 11.15 -4.16
N ALA A 195 -7.92 11.35 -5.36
CA ALA A 195 -6.64 12.02 -5.53
C ALA A 195 -6.68 13.38 -4.79
N ALA A 196 -5.56 13.76 -4.17
CA ALA A 196 -5.41 15.11 -3.65
C ALA A 196 -5.70 16.09 -4.81
N PRO A 197 -6.50 17.14 -4.59
CA PRO A 197 -6.72 18.15 -5.62
C PRO A 197 -5.36 18.70 -6.06
N PRO A 198 -5.14 18.97 -7.36
CA PRO A 198 -3.91 19.57 -7.83
C PRO A 198 -3.68 20.86 -7.05
N THR A 199 -2.48 21.02 -6.49
CA THR A 199 -2.07 22.29 -5.89
C THR A 199 -2.23 23.36 -6.94
N ALA A 200 -3.21 24.24 -6.78
CA ALA A 200 -3.37 25.38 -7.66
C ALA A 200 -2.04 26.17 -7.64
N PRO A 201 -1.49 26.55 -8.81
CA PRO A 201 -0.35 27.45 -8.84
C PRO A 201 -0.75 28.73 -8.12
N GLY A 202 0.04 29.12 -7.12
CA GLY A 202 -0.22 30.29 -6.30
C GLY A 202 -0.39 31.53 -7.16
N GLY A 203 -1.62 32.04 -7.24
CA GLY A 203 -1.89 33.38 -7.71
C GLY A 203 -1.30 34.41 -6.73
N PRO A 204 -0.84 35.56 -7.22
CA PRO A 204 -0.15 36.52 -6.38
C PRO A 204 -1.10 37.09 -5.33
N MET A 205 -0.57 37.28 -4.12
CA MET A 205 -1.21 37.94 -2.99
C MET A 205 -1.73 39.33 -3.42
N GLY A 206 -3.04 39.41 -3.68
CA GLY A 206 -3.74 40.68 -3.82
C GLY A 206 -3.90 41.32 -2.44
N GLY A 207 -3.29 42.48 -2.26
CA GLY A 207 -3.30 43.21 -0.99
C GLY A 207 -4.71 43.59 -0.54
N TYR A 208 -4.95 43.40 0.76
CA TYR A 208 -6.13 43.95 1.43
C TYR A 208 -5.99 45.47 1.51
N SER A 209 -6.77 46.18 0.71
CA SER A 209 -7.04 47.59 0.87
C SER A 209 -7.94 47.79 2.08
N GLN A 210 -7.52 48.66 2.99
CA GLN A 210 -8.30 49.07 4.15
C GLN A 210 -9.56 49.83 3.71
N GLY A 211 -10.73 49.39 4.19
CA GLY A 211 -11.97 50.16 4.21
C GLY A 211 -12.19 50.76 5.61
N PRO A 212 -12.81 51.94 5.73
CA PRO A 212 -12.73 52.76 6.94
C PRO A 212 -13.69 52.29 8.04
N ALA A 213 -13.31 52.62 9.27
CA ALA A 213 -14.06 52.40 10.49
C ALA A 213 -15.43 53.12 10.47
N GLY A 214 -16.50 52.37 10.76
CA GLY A 214 -17.85 52.86 11.00
C GLY A 214 -18.27 52.65 12.46
N HIS A 215 -18.90 53.67 13.02
CA HIS A 215 -19.20 53.93 14.42
C HIS A 215 -20.27 53.02 15.06
N LEU A 216 -20.06 52.71 16.36
CA LEU A 216 -20.99 52.50 17.49
C LEU A 216 -22.51 52.34 17.26
N GLN A 217 -23.11 51.31 17.87
CA GLN A 217 -24.13 51.52 18.93
C GLN A 217 -24.29 50.24 19.80
N GLN A 218 -24.04 50.38 21.11
CA GLN A 218 -24.45 49.42 22.14
C GLN A 218 -25.96 49.54 22.38
N VAL A 219 -26.66 48.42 22.50
CA VAL A 219 -27.99 48.36 23.12
C VAL A 219 -27.91 47.41 24.32
N ALA A 220 -28.18 47.97 25.49
CA ALA A 220 -28.33 47.27 26.75
C ALA A 220 -29.70 46.62 26.84
N HIS A 221 -29.78 45.39 27.34
CA HIS A 221 -31.02 44.81 27.86
C HIS A 221 -30.86 44.51 29.36
N ARG A 222 -31.68 45.17 30.16
CA ARG A 222 -32.13 44.71 31.48
C ARG A 222 -33.62 44.42 31.38
N HIS A 223 -34.03 43.27 31.91
CA HIS A 223 -35.19 43.12 32.78
C HIS A 223 -34.86 42.06 33.82
#